data_AF-A0A2A4K0S6-F1
#
_entry.id   AF-A0A2A4K0S6-F1
#
_cell.length_a   1.000
_cell.length_b   1.000
_cell.length_c   1.000
_cell.angle_alpha   90.00
_cell.angle_beta   90.00
_cell.angle_gamma   90.00
#
_symmetry.space_group_name_H-M   'P 1'
#
loop_
_entity.id
_entity.type
_entity.pdbx_description
1 polymer ?
#
loop_
_entity_poly.entity_id
_entity_poly.type
_entity_poly.pdbx_seq_one_letter_code
_entity_poly.pdbx_strand_id
1 'polypeptide(L)'
;MEFISRSTFFLLISIFATVYALSDVNQQCIAANTGSISKDFLLGTWFKVYQFKIFGPVPTCSCPNVTFYKPTQDELGEYREKYQKLELPNPIADDGIVAEEAHYKGLISGQGETKTYLLDPRSAMVLNSEGYEVNVYRRLSDKFIFYWPCAMRGHEKWLLTNDRNATEEEMQQIIKDRPEVFNMEIQRYCKDICY
;
A
#
# COMPACT_ATOMS: atom_id res chain seq x y z
N MET A 1 -23.39 -34.87 -56.98
CA MET A 1 -22.13 -34.84 -56.21
C MET A 1 -21.50 -33.48 -56.46
N GLU A 2 -21.76 -32.51 -55.60
CA GLU A 2 -20.94 -31.30 -55.46
C GLU A 2 -20.87 -30.99 -53.96
N PHE A 3 -19.65 -31.01 -53.44
CA PHE A 3 -19.31 -30.82 -52.04
C PHE A 3 -19.32 -29.33 -51.74
N ILE A 4 -20.32 -28.85 -50.99
CA ILE A 4 -20.24 -27.53 -50.37
C ILE A 4 -19.25 -27.64 -49.21
N SER A 5 -18.10 -27.01 -49.43
CA SER A 5 -16.93 -26.97 -48.57
C SER A 5 -17.29 -26.66 -47.11
N ARG A 6 -16.94 -27.59 -46.22
CA ARG A 6 -16.79 -27.38 -44.77
C ARG A 6 -15.65 -26.40 -44.55
N SER A 7 -15.92 -25.11 -44.63
CA SER A 7 -15.01 -24.10 -44.12
C SER A 7 -15.83 -22.88 -43.74
N THR A 8 -15.48 -22.29 -42.61
CA THR A 8 -15.97 -20.96 -42.17
C THR A 8 -17.29 -20.95 -41.39
N PHE A 9 -17.35 -21.62 -40.24
CA PHE A 9 -18.14 -21.09 -39.11
C PHE A 9 -17.62 -21.59 -37.75
N PHE A 10 -16.29 -21.58 -37.56
CA PHE A 10 -15.73 -21.50 -36.20
C PHE A 10 -15.57 -20.02 -35.88
N LEU A 11 -16.69 -19.37 -35.56
CA LEU A 11 -16.67 -18.03 -34.99
C LEU A 11 -16.12 -18.20 -33.57
N LEU A 12 -14.86 -17.80 -33.41
CA LEU A 12 -14.13 -17.62 -32.16
C LEU A 12 -15.03 -16.90 -31.14
N ILE A 13 -15.70 -17.66 -30.28
CA ILE A 13 -16.15 -17.17 -28.98
C ILE A 13 -14.95 -17.29 -28.05
N SER A 14 -13.91 -16.50 -28.31
CA SER A 14 -12.96 -16.15 -27.27
C SER A 14 -13.71 -15.22 -26.34
N ILE A 15 -14.31 -15.79 -25.29
CA ILE A 15 -14.75 -15.04 -24.12
C ILE A 15 -13.49 -14.31 -23.66
N PHE A 16 -13.40 -13.01 -23.92
CA PHE A 16 -12.48 -12.13 -23.21
C PHE A 16 -13.00 -12.07 -21.77
N ALA A 17 -12.79 -13.15 -21.02
CA ALA A 17 -12.71 -13.03 -19.58
C ALA A 17 -11.44 -12.22 -19.37
N THR A 18 -11.59 -10.90 -19.22
CA THR A 18 -10.54 -10.08 -18.63
C THR A 18 -10.41 -10.56 -17.21
N VAL A 19 -9.61 -11.61 -17.00
CA VAL A 19 -9.07 -11.94 -15.70
C VAL A 19 -8.20 -10.74 -15.37
N TYR A 20 -8.66 -9.90 -14.44
CA TYR A 20 -7.91 -8.77 -13.93
C TYR A 20 -6.81 -9.33 -13.02
N ALA A 21 -5.80 -9.93 -13.65
CA ALA A 21 -4.68 -10.53 -12.96
C ALA A 21 -3.83 -9.44 -12.31
N LEU A 22 -3.38 -9.70 -11.08
CA LEU A 22 -2.45 -8.85 -10.38
C LEU A 22 -1.20 -8.59 -11.22
N SER A 23 -0.75 -7.33 -11.32
CA SER A 23 0.45 -6.97 -12.10
C SER A 23 1.69 -7.75 -11.62
N ASP A 24 2.59 -8.09 -12.55
CA ASP A 24 3.85 -8.80 -12.24
C ASP A 24 4.66 -8.08 -11.15
N VAL A 25 4.60 -6.74 -11.13
CA VAL A 25 5.25 -5.90 -10.11
C VAL A 25 4.70 -6.21 -8.72
N ASN A 26 3.38 -6.27 -8.59
CA ASN A 26 2.73 -6.57 -7.31
C ASN A 26 2.97 -8.03 -6.90
N GLN A 27 2.94 -8.98 -7.84
CA GLN A 27 3.23 -10.39 -7.56
C GLN A 27 4.65 -10.58 -7.01
N GLN A 28 5.65 -10.01 -7.67
CA GLN A 28 7.05 -10.07 -7.21
C GLN A 28 7.23 -9.40 -5.86
N CYS A 29 6.56 -8.25 -5.65
CA CYS A 29 6.60 -7.55 -4.37
C CYS A 29 6.02 -8.39 -3.23
N ILE A 30 4.85 -9.00 -3.42
CA ILE A 30 4.24 -9.91 -2.42
C ILE A 30 5.18 -11.08 -2.13
N ALA A 31 5.73 -11.71 -3.19
CA ALA A 31 6.63 -12.85 -3.05
C ALA A 31 7.94 -12.51 -2.31
N ALA A 32 8.43 -11.28 -2.44
CA ALA A 32 9.65 -10.81 -1.77
C ALA A 32 9.42 -10.37 -0.31
N ASN A 33 8.17 -10.18 0.13
CA ASN A 33 7.83 -9.63 1.44
C ASN A 33 6.90 -10.57 2.22
N THR A 34 7.47 -11.70 2.67
CA THR A 34 6.77 -12.80 3.34
C THR A 34 6.75 -12.69 4.87
N GLY A 35 7.21 -11.56 5.43
CA GLY A 35 7.20 -11.34 6.87
C GLY A 35 5.80 -11.28 7.47
N SER A 36 5.74 -11.26 8.80
CA SER A 36 4.47 -11.17 9.54
C SER A 36 4.34 -9.86 10.33
N ILE A 37 3.22 -9.16 10.14
CA ILE A 37 2.81 -8.01 10.95
C ILE A 37 1.28 -7.99 11.05
N SER A 38 0.76 -7.99 12.27
CA SER A 38 -0.67 -7.89 12.50
C SER A 38 -1.19 -6.52 12.07
N LYS A 39 -2.42 -6.47 11.55
CA LYS A 39 -3.11 -5.19 11.30
C LYS A 39 -3.35 -4.42 12.60
N ASP A 40 -3.60 -5.10 13.71
CA ASP A 40 -3.80 -4.47 15.01
C ASP A 40 -2.55 -3.69 15.48
N PHE A 41 -1.35 -4.13 15.08
CA PHE A 41 -0.12 -3.41 15.39
C PHE A 41 -0.07 -2.02 14.74
N LEU A 42 -0.75 -1.84 13.60
CA LEU A 42 -0.79 -0.57 12.88
C LEU A 42 -1.78 0.41 13.51
N LEU A 43 -2.69 -0.02 14.40
CA LEU A 43 -3.72 0.86 14.98
C LEU A 43 -3.11 2.06 15.69
N GLY A 44 -3.74 3.22 15.54
CA GLY A 44 -3.27 4.50 16.04
C GLY A 44 -2.61 5.37 14.97
N THR A 45 -1.98 6.45 15.41
CA THR A 45 -1.36 7.43 14.52
C THR A 45 0.12 7.12 14.31
N TRP A 46 0.55 7.12 13.06
CA TRP A 46 1.94 6.95 12.65
C TRP A 46 2.41 8.19 11.89
N PHE A 47 3.53 8.75 12.34
CA PHE A 47 4.18 9.92 11.76
C PHE A 47 5.24 9.46 10.76
N LYS A 48 5.19 10.03 9.55
CA LYS A 48 6.19 9.81 8.50
C LYS A 48 7.41 10.70 8.81
N VAL A 49 8.50 10.10 9.25
CA VAL A 49 9.68 10.83 9.77
C VAL A 49 10.87 10.85 8.80
N TYR A 50 11.04 9.79 8.01
CA TYR A 50 11.97 9.77 6.89
C TYR A 50 11.30 9.24 5.63
N GLN A 51 11.67 9.84 4.50
CA GLN A 51 11.45 9.30 3.17
C GLN A 51 12.81 9.01 2.55
N PHE A 52 12.95 7.80 2.00
CA PHE A 52 14.13 7.33 1.29
C PHE A 52 13.78 7.26 -0.18
N LYS A 53 14.52 7.95 -1.03
CA LYS A 53 14.26 8.02 -2.48
C LYS A 53 15.55 8.11 -3.29
N ILE A 54 15.46 7.90 -4.59
CA ILE A 54 16.61 7.92 -5.51
C ILE A 54 17.06 9.37 -5.87
N PHE A 55 16.19 10.38 -5.69
CA PHE A 55 16.42 11.76 -6.15
C PHE A 55 16.28 12.83 -5.07
N GLY A 56 17.04 13.93 -5.22
CA GLY A 56 17.27 15.07 -4.32
C GLY A 56 16.22 15.39 -3.24
N PRO A 57 16.58 15.56 -1.95
CA PRO A 57 15.67 16.09 -0.94
C PRO A 57 15.57 17.63 -0.97
N VAL A 58 14.39 18.14 -0.59
CA VAL A 58 14.23 19.45 0.05
C VAL A 58 13.71 19.15 1.46
N PRO A 59 14.40 19.55 2.54
CA PRO A 59 13.87 19.38 3.89
C PRO A 59 12.49 20.05 4.02
N THR A 60 11.54 19.38 4.67
CA THR A 60 10.18 19.91 4.85
C THR A 60 9.80 19.94 6.33
N CYS A 61 9.17 21.02 6.76
CA CYS A 61 8.64 21.19 8.12
C CYS A 61 7.33 20.44 8.35
N SER A 62 6.79 19.81 7.31
CA SER A 62 5.59 19.01 7.44
C SER A 62 5.87 17.80 8.32
N CYS A 63 4.87 17.43 9.12
CA CYS A 63 4.85 16.19 9.85
C CYS A 63 3.64 15.36 9.38
N PRO A 64 3.71 14.80 8.17
CA PRO A 64 2.61 14.00 7.63
C PRO A 64 2.42 12.77 8.50
N ASN A 65 1.17 12.38 8.67
CA ASN A 65 0.81 11.22 9.46
C ASN A 65 -0.32 10.45 8.77
N VAL A 66 -0.46 9.20 9.17
CA VAL A 66 -1.56 8.32 8.83
C VAL A 66 -2.14 7.78 10.11
N THR A 67 -3.46 7.81 10.25
CA THR A 67 -4.15 7.21 11.40
C THR A 67 -4.86 5.96 10.94
N PHE A 68 -4.58 4.85 11.64
CA PHE A 68 -5.24 3.59 11.40
C PHE A 68 -6.27 3.28 12.47
N TYR A 69 -7.47 2.88 12.05
CA TYR A 69 -8.57 2.54 12.96
C TYR A 69 -9.42 1.40 12.42
N LYS A 70 -10.24 0.82 13.29
CA LYS A 70 -11.21 -0.20 12.90
C LYS A 70 -12.41 0.49 12.23
N PRO A 71 -12.79 0.10 11.01
CA PRO A 71 -13.99 0.61 10.36
C PRO A 71 -15.25 0.21 11.11
N THR A 72 -16.29 0.98 10.90
CA THR A 72 -17.66 0.57 11.20
C THR A 72 -18.13 -0.51 10.22
N GLN A 73 -19.19 -1.24 10.57
CA GLN A 73 -19.78 -2.25 9.68
C GLN A 73 -20.35 -1.64 8.40
N ASP A 74 -20.91 -0.43 8.49
CA ASP A 74 -21.45 0.30 7.33
C ASP A 74 -20.33 0.67 6.36
N GLU A 75 -19.20 1.17 6.85
CA GLU A 75 -18.02 1.46 6.02
C GLU A 75 -17.51 0.20 5.32
N LEU A 76 -17.36 -0.93 6.05
CA LEU A 76 -16.98 -2.21 5.44
C LEU A 76 -17.96 -2.65 4.35
N GLY A 77 -19.26 -2.42 4.56
CA GLY A 77 -20.31 -2.68 3.58
C GLY A 77 -20.07 -1.91 2.27
N GLU A 78 -19.77 -0.61 2.35
CA GLU A 78 -19.50 0.22 1.18
C GLU A 78 -18.27 -0.24 0.39
N TYR A 79 -17.18 -0.62 1.06
CA TYR A 79 -16.02 -1.21 0.39
C TYR A 79 -16.38 -2.52 -0.31
N ARG A 80 -17.10 -3.41 0.37
CA ARG A 80 -17.52 -4.69 -0.23
C ARG A 80 -18.36 -4.46 -1.48
N GLU A 81 -19.32 -3.54 -1.44
CA GLU A 81 -20.18 -3.23 -2.57
C GLU A 81 -19.39 -2.70 -3.79
N LYS A 82 -18.46 -1.77 -3.58
CA LYS A 82 -17.63 -1.20 -4.66
C LYS A 82 -16.69 -2.23 -5.27
N TYR A 83 -16.04 -3.04 -4.44
CA TYR A 83 -14.97 -3.94 -4.86
C TYR A 83 -15.43 -5.39 -5.12
N GLN A 84 -16.73 -5.70 -5.01
CA GLN A 84 -17.27 -7.07 -5.14
C GLN A 84 -16.92 -7.79 -6.46
N LYS A 85 -16.65 -7.03 -7.53
CA LYS A 85 -16.36 -7.59 -8.87
C LYS A 85 -14.86 -7.71 -9.16
N LEU A 86 -14.00 -7.29 -8.23
CA LEU A 86 -12.55 -7.27 -8.41
C LEU A 86 -11.93 -8.48 -7.72
N GLU A 87 -11.02 -9.16 -8.42
CA GLU A 87 -10.17 -10.20 -7.83
C GLU A 87 -9.05 -9.53 -7.04
N LEU A 88 -9.33 -9.22 -5.77
CA LEU A 88 -8.36 -8.59 -4.88
C LEU A 88 -7.29 -9.60 -4.44
N PRO A 89 -6.00 -9.19 -4.34
CA PRO A 89 -4.94 -10.06 -3.80
C PRO A 89 -5.24 -10.54 -2.38
N ASN A 90 -5.88 -9.67 -1.58
CA ASN A 90 -6.42 -10.00 -0.28
C ASN A 90 -7.92 -9.62 -0.23
N PRO A 91 -8.82 -10.55 0.11
CA PRO A 91 -10.26 -10.26 0.19
C PRO A 91 -10.58 -9.28 1.31
N ILE A 92 -11.71 -8.58 1.23
CA ILE A 92 -12.18 -7.67 2.30
C ILE A 92 -12.72 -8.50 3.47
N ALA A 93 -11.92 -8.63 4.52
CA ALA A 93 -12.28 -9.32 5.75
C ALA A 93 -12.86 -8.37 6.81
N ASP A 94 -13.57 -8.92 7.80
CA ASP A 94 -14.13 -8.16 8.93
C ASP A 94 -13.03 -7.53 9.83
N ASP A 95 -11.80 -8.03 9.73
CA ASP A 95 -10.65 -7.54 10.49
C ASP A 95 -9.87 -6.43 9.76
N GLY A 96 -10.39 -5.93 8.62
CA GLY A 96 -9.80 -4.81 7.89
C GLY A 96 -9.64 -3.57 8.77
N ILE A 97 -8.65 -2.73 8.47
CA ILE A 97 -8.45 -1.44 9.15
C ILE A 97 -8.50 -0.33 8.12
N VAL A 98 -9.01 0.84 8.48
CA VAL A 98 -8.95 2.03 7.64
C VAL A 98 -7.64 2.75 7.90
N ALA A 99 -7.00 3.24 6.84
CA ALA A 99 -5.94 4.23 6.90
C ALA A 99 -6.49 5.56 6.42
N GLU A 100 -6.31 6.60 7.23
CA GLU A 100 -6.73 7.97 6.94
C GLU A 100 -5.51 8.89 6.98
N GLU A 101 -5.25 9.57 5.88
CA GLU A 101 -4.16 10.51 5.68
C GLU A 101 -4.70 11.79 5.02
N ALA A 102 -4.77 12.88 5.80
CA ALA A 102 -5.29 14.17 5.36
C ALA A 102 -6.69 14.09 4.70
N HIS A 103 -6.75 14.12 3.37
CA HIS A 103 -8.00 14.04 2.59
C HIS A 103 -8.20 12.68 1.90
N TYR A 104 -7.31 11.73 2.17
CA TYR A 104 -7.33 10.39 1.61
C TYR A 104 -7.69 9.37 2.68
N LYS A 105 -8.54 8.43 2.28
CA LYS A 105 -8.97 7.33 3.12
C LYS A 105 -8.97 6.05 2.30
N GLY A 106 -8.65 4.94 2.94
CA GLY A 106 -8.72 3.63 2.30
C GLY A 106 -8.74 2.48 3.28
N LEU A 107 -9.29 1.35 2.85
CA LEU A 107 -9.35 0.13 3.63
C LEU A 107 -8.11 -0.73 3.36
N ILE A 108 -7.45 -1.14 4.42
CA ILE A 108 -6.32 -2.06 4.42
C ILE A 108 -6.81 -3.46 4.78
N SER A 109 -6.58 -4.40 3.87
CA SER A 109 -6.85 -5.82 4.06
C SER A 109 -5.62 -6.69 3.82
N GLY A 110 -5.69 -7.94 4.25
CA GLY A 110 -4.62 -8.93 4.15
C GLY A 110 -3.92 -9.22 5.48
N GLN A 111 -3.06 -10.24 5.45
CA GLN A 111 -2.22 -10.67 6.56
C GLN A 111 -0.75 -10.55 6.15
N GLY A 112 0.15 -10.43 7.13
CA GLY A 112 1.58 -10.31 6.85
C GLY A 112 2.05 -8.89 6.53
N GLU A 113 3.26 -8.75 5.99
CA GLU A 113 3.83 -7.44 5.63
C GLU A 113 3.09 -6.78 4.48
N THR A 114 2.67 -7.57 3.49
CA THR A 114 1.99 -7.03 2.31
C THR A 114 0.49 -6.93 2.54
N LYS A 115 -0.08 -5.77 2.25
CA LYS A 115 -1.48 -5.44 2.48
C LYS A 115 -2.09 -4.82 1.23
N THR A 116 -3.34 -5.16 0.95
CA THR A 116 -4.12 -4.51 -0.11
C THR A 116 -4.75 -3.24 0.47
N TYR A 117 -4.49 -2.10 -0.15
CA TYR A 117 -5.10 -0.82 0.16
C TYR A 117 -6.18 -0.50 -0.88
N LEU A 118 -7.42 -0.37 -0.44
CA LEU A 118 -8.59 -0.07 -1.27
C LEU A 118 -8.95 1.40 -1.08
N LEU A 119 -9.02 2.16 -2.17
CA LEU A 119 -9.43 3.57 -2.10
C LEU A 119 -10.87 3.70 -1.57
N ASP A 120 -11.13 4.73 -0.77
CA ASP A 120 -12.48 5.03 -0.27
C ASP A 120 -13.52 5.04 -1.41
N PRO A 121 -14.65 4.31 -1.25
CA PRO A 121 -15.75 4.32 -2.18
C PRO A 121 -16.24 5.71 -2.58
N ARG A 122 -16.23 6.65 -1.64
CA ARG A 122 -16.73 8.02 -1.82
C ARG A 122 -15.68 8.97 -2.38
N SER A 123 -14.41 8.55 -2.45
CA SER A 123 -13.36 9.38 -3.02
C SER A 123 -13.52 9.49 -4.52
N ALA A 124 -13.66 10.72 -5.01
CA ALA A 124 -13.85 11.05 -6.43
C ALA A 124 -12.55 10.96 -7.25
N MET A 125 -11.58 10.14 -6.86
CA MET A 125 -10.34 9.97 -7.63
C MET A 125 -10.58 9.08 -8.85
N VAL A 126 -10.87 9.74 -9.98
CA VAL A 126 -11.16 9.18 -11.32
C VAL A 126 -9.95 8.52 -11.99
N LEU A 127 -8.74 8.58 -11.40
CA LEU A 127 -7.49 8.29 -12.11
C LEU A 127 -6.89 6.89 -11.89
N ASN A 128 -7.44 6.07 -10.98
CA ASN A 128 -6.97 4.69 -10.80
C ASN A 128 -8.10 3.70 -11.15
N SER A 129 -8.06 3.16 -12.37
CA SER A 129 -9.09 2.26 -12.91
C SER A 129 -9.26 0.96 -12.10
N GLU A 130 -8.29 0.61 -11.26
CA GLU A 130 -8.34 -0.58 -10.40
C GLU A 130 -8.86 -0.25 -8.99
N GLY A 131 -8.78 1.02 -8.56
CA GLY A 131 -9.26 1.44 -7.25
C GLY A 131 -8.49 0.86 -6.04
N TYR A 132 -7.41 0.09 -6.24
CA TYR A 132 -6.61 -0.49 -5.17
C TYR A 132 -5.11 -0.42 -5.43
N GLU A 133 -4.34 -0.56 -4.35
CA GLU A 133 -2.88 -0.64 -4.34
C GLU A 133 -2.42 -1.80 -3.45
N VAL A 134 -1.16 -2.22 -3.63
CA VAL A 134 -0.52 -3.20 -2.75
C VAL A 134 0.63 -2.49 -2.04
N ASN A 135 0.57 -2.47 -0.72
CA ASN A 135 1.51 -1.76 0.15
C ASN A 135 2.21 -2.74 1.07
N VAL A 136 3.47 -2.48 1.38
CA VAL A 136 4.25 -3.26 2.35
C VAL A 136 4.42 -2.46 3.62
N TYR A 137 4.16 -3.11 4.75
CA TYR A 137 4.42 -2.62 6.09
C TYR A 137 5.38 -3.60 6.76
N ARG A 138 6.58 -3.15 7.12
CA ARG A 138 7.59 -3.97 7.78
C ARG A 138 7.85 -3.46 9.18
N ARG A 139 7.70 -4.32 10.18
CA ARG A 139 8.02 -3.99 11.57
C ARG A 139 9.53 -3.92 11.75
N LEU A 140 10.02 -2.82 12.31
CA LEU A 140 11.43 -2.66 12.69
C LEU A 140 11.61 -2.76 14.21
N SER A 141 10.62 -2.27 14.96
CA SER A 141 10.52 -2.36 16.41
C SER A 141 9.05 -2.18 16.85
N ASP A 142 8.79 -1.97 18.14
CA ASP A 142 7.46 -1.65 18.65
C ASP A 142 6.98 -0.24 18.27
N LYS A 143 7.94 0.64 17.97
CA LYS A 143 7.66 2.04 17.64
C LYS A 143 7.84 2.38 16.17
N PHE A 144 8.58 1.57 15.42
CA PHE A 144 9.01 1.91 14.06
C PHE A 144 8.61 0.86 13.03
N ILE A 145 8.16 1.33 11.88
CA ILE A 145 7.92 0.52 10.69
C ILE A 145 8.52 1.15 9.45
N PHE A 146 8.85 0.31 8.46
CA PHE A 146 8.93 0.76 7.09
C PHE A 146 7.60 0.60 6.36
N TYR A 147 7.32 1.53 5.46
CA TYR A 147 6.16 1.54 4.57
C TYR A 147 6.60 1.82 3.14
N TRP A 148 6.08 1.08 2.15
CA TRP A 148 6.20 1.45 0.74
C TRP A 148 5.13 0.81 -0.15
N PRO A 149 4.69 1.50 -1.21
CA PRO A 149 3.86 0.90 -2.23
C PRO A 149 4.67 -0.03 -3.16
N CYS A 150 4.11 -1.19 -3.50
CA CYS A 150 4.73 -2.16 -4.41
C CYS A 150 4.94 -1.60 -5.81
N ALA A 151 4.03 -0.72 -6.27
CA ALA A 151 4.13 -0.05 -7.58
C ALA A 151 5.43 0.74 -7.75
N MET A 152 6.03 1.22 -6.65
CA MET A 152 7.29 1.98 -6.66
C MET A 152 8.53 1.10 -6.70
N ARG A 153 8.39 -0.24 -6.73
CA ARG A 153 9.51 -1.21 -6.82
C ARG A 153 10.61 -0.98 -5.77
N GLY A 154 10.22 -0.46 -4.61
CA GLY A 154 11.14 -0.12 -3.52
C GLY A 154 12.05 1.08 -3.78
N HIS A 155 11.84 1.85 -4.86
CA HIS A 155 12.57 3.11 -5.13
C HIS A 155 12.23 4.22 -4.14
N GLU A 156 11.09 4.08 -3.46
CA GLU A 156 10.65 4.97 -2.41
C GLU A 156 10.23 4.14 -1.20
N LYS A 157 10.74 4.51 -0.02
CA LYS A 157 10.35 3.92 1.27
C LYS A 157 10.19 5.01 2.31
N TRP A 158 9.34 4.74 3.28
CA TRP A 158 9.11 5.64 4.40
C TRP A 158 9.43 4.95 5.72
N LEU A 159 10.12 5.66 6.62
CA LEU A 159 10.16 5.32 8.04
C LEU A 159 8.99 6.01 8.72
N LEU A 160 8.16 5.21 9.38
CA LEU A 160 7.05 5.69 10.19
C LEU A 160 7.33 5.35 11.66
N THR A 161 6.87 6.23 12.55
CA THR A 161 6.90 6.03 14.01
C THR A 161 5.55 6.32 14.63
N ASN A 162 5.15 5.58 15.67
CA ASN A 162 3.98 5.94 16.49
C ASN A 162 4.33 6.90 17.64
N ASP A 163 5.61 7.28 17.77
CA ASP A 163 6.12 8.24 18.74
C ASP A 163 6.46 9.56 18.03
N ARG A 164 5.61 10.57 18.21
CA ARG A 164 5.78 11.89 17.59
C ARG A 164 7.11 12.56 17.96
N ASN A 165 7.64 12.23 19.15
CA ASN A 165 8.82 12.87 19.72
C ASN A 165 10.07 12.00 19.61
N ALA A 166 10.04 10.96 18.76
CA ALA A 166 11.20 10.10 18.50
C ALA A 166 12.44 10.95 18.14
N THR A 167 13.56 10.68 18.81
CA THR A 167 14.78 11.47 18.61
C THR A 167 15.48 11.08 17.31
N GLU A 168 16.36 11.96 16.82
CA GLU A 168 17.17 11.65 15.64
C GLU A 168 18.08 10.45 15.88
N GLU A 169 18.64 10.33 17.08
CA GLU A 169 19.50 9.20 17.47
C GLU A 169 18.72 7.89 17.42
N GLU A 170 17.49 7.86 17.95
CA GLU A 170 16.62 6.68 17.87
C GLU A 170 16.32 6.30 16.42
N MET A 171 15.95 7.28 15.59
CA MET A 171 15.64 7.05 14.17
C MET A 171 16.86 6.56 13.39
N GLN A 172 18.03 7.18 13.59
CA GLN A 172 19.29 6.80 12.96
C GLN A 172 19.71 5.39 13.39
N GLN A 173 19.60 5.06 14.68
CA GLN A 173 19.92 3.73 15.19
C GLN A 173 19.06 2.64 14.55
N ILE A 174 17.79 2.94 14.26
CA ILE A 174 16.89 1.99 13.59
C ILE A 174 17.26 1.73 12.13
N ILE A 175 17.90 2.68 11.44
CA ILE A 175 18.18 2.58 9.99
C ILE A 175 19.65 2.33 9.61
N LYS A 176 20.60 2.56 10.53
CA LYS A 176 22.05 2.63 10.28
C LYS A 176 22.64 1.48 9.45
N ASP A 177 22.18 0.25 9.67
CA ASP A 177 22.73 -0.95 9.03
C ASP A 177 21.72 -1.67 8.13
N ARG A 178 20.71 -0.94 7.62
CA ARG A 178 19.64 -1.54 6.82
C ARG A 178 19.95 -1.48 5.32
N PRO A 179 20.17 -2.63 4.65
CA PRO A 179 20.46 -2.66 3.23
C PRO A 179 19.31 -2.10 2.39
N GLU A 180 18.08 -2.08 2.93
CA GLU A 180 16.91 -1.55 2.24
C GLU A 180 16.99 -0.05 1.90
N VAL A 181 17.83 0.72 2.59
CA VAL A 181 17.93 2.17 2.47
C VAL A 181 19.36 2.70 2.31
N PHE A 182 20.36 1.81 2.29
CA PHE A 182 21.79 2.17 2.33
C PHE A 182 22.25 3.12 1.20
N ASN A 183 21.69 3.01 0.01
CA ASN A 183 22.04 3.85 -1.16
C ASN A 183 20.94 4.85 -1.55
N MET A 184 20.04 5.17 -0.62
CA MET A 184 18.95 6.11 -0.87
C MET A 184 19.24 7.47 -0.25
N GLU A 185 18.80 8.52 -0.92
CA GLU A 185 18.81 9.85 -0.34
C GLU A 185 17.70 9.97 0.71
N ILE A 186 18.02 10.63 1.81
CA ILE A 186 17.15 10.74 2.99
C ILE A 186 16.54 12.13 3.02
N GLN A 187 15.21 12.20 2.99
CA GLN A 187 14.45 13.39 3.30
C GLN A 187 13.83 13.26 4.69
N ARG A 188 14.13 14.22 5.57
CA ARG A 188 13.60 14.28 6.93
C ARG A 188 12.34 15.12 7.02
N TYR A 189 11.40 14.63 7.81
CA TYR A 189 10.13 15.25 8.16
C TYR A 189 10.03 15.44 9.68
N CYS A 190 8.96 16.10 10.15
CA CYS A 190 8.69 16.31 11.57
C CYS A 190 9.85 17.01 12.31
N LYS A 191 10.46 18.03 11.70
CA LYS A 191 11.43 18.90 12.38
C LYS A 191 10.71 20.07 13.05
N ASP A 192 11.07 20.35 14.30
CA ASP A 192 10.53 21.49 15.07
C ASP A 192 10.99 22.85 14.51
N ILE A 193 12.14 22.90 13.83
CA ILE A 193 12.73 24.13 13.29
C ILE A 193 13.12 23.92 11.82
N CYS A 194 12.71 24.87 10.97
CA CYS A 194 13.16 25.01 9.60
C CYS A 194 13.82 26.38 9.43
N TYR A 195 15.03 26.39 8.86
CA TYR A 195 15.78 27.59 8.52
C TYR A 195 15.64 27.88 7.02
#